data_AF-A0A1C6BHB0-F1
#
_entry.id   AF-A0A1C6BHB0-F1
#
_cell.length_a   1.000
_cell.length_b   1.000
_cell.length_c   1.000
_cell.angle_alpha   90.00
_cell.angle_beta   90.00
_cell.angle_gamma   90.00
#
_symmetry.space_group_name_H-M   'P 1'
#
loop_
_entity.id
_entity.type
_entity.pdbx_description
1 polymer ?
#
loop_
_entity_poly.entity_id
_entity_poly.type
_entity_poly.pdbx_seq_one_letter_code
_entity_poly.pdbx_strand_id
1 'polypeptide(L)'
;MARNIFARPQRGLARRLPALLTVLFAAAILVGVTLGARDVSNTTRQEQLAAAQRAVRRAVVQCYAIEGQYPSDLEYLQTHYGLILNRDKYVYHYNSIGSNLMPEISVFPAE
;
A
#
# COMPACT_ATOMS: atom_id res chain seq x y z
N MET A 1 1.46 67.73 -43.42
CA MET A 1 1.55 66.31 -43.87
C MET A 1 1.92 65.46 -42.68
N ALA A 2 0.93 64.80 -42.04
CA ALA A 2 1.13 63.98 -40.85
C ALA A 2 0.80 62.52 -41.20
N ARG A 3 1.76 61.61 -40.99
CA ARG A 3 1.48 60.17 -40.96
C ARG A 3 2.08 59.60 -39.68
N ASN A 4 1.22 59.38 -38.70
CA ASN A 4 1.52 58.64 -37.49
C ASN A 4 1.80 57.17 -37.84
N ILE A 5 3.01 56.69 -37.56
CA ILE A 5 3.41 55.28 -37.66
C ILE A 5 3.69 54.78 -36.23
N PHE A 6 2.62 54.58 -35.46
CA PHE A 6 2.72 53.88 -34.17
C PHE A 6 1.51 52.95 -34.01
N ALA A 7 1.49 51.87 -34.77
CA ALA A 7 0.65 50.72 -34.45
C ALA A 7 1.38 49.89 -33.38
N ARG A 8 1.03 50.10 -32.09
CA ARG A 8 1.47 49.21 -31.00
C ARG A 8 0.75 47.86 -31.16
N PRO A 9 1.44 46.73 -31.32
CA PRO A 9 0.78 45.44 -31.42
C PRO A 9 0.22 45.05 -30.04
N GLN A 10 -0.94 44.39 -30.04
CA GLN A 10 -1.66 43.95 -28.84
C GLN A 10 -0.90 42.81 -28.13
N ARG A 11 0.05 43.18 -27.26
CA ARG A 11 0.94 42.26 -26.50
C ARG A 11 0.31 41.64 -25.24
N GLY A 12 -0.98 41.89 -24.97
CA GLY A 12 -1.63 41.47 -23.72
C GLY A 12 -1.88 39.96 -23.60
N LEU A 13 -2.34 39.33 -24.69
CA LEU A 13 -2.72 37.91 -24.71
C LEU A 13 -1.49 36.99 -24.79
N ALA A 14 -0.54 37.31 -25.67
CA ALA A 14 0.69 36.53 -25.85
C ALA A 14 1.59 36.49 -24.60
N ARG A 15 1.50 37.50 -23.73
CA ARG A 15 2.28 37.58 -22.48
C ARG A 15 1.71 36.70 -21.36
N ARG A 16 0.42 36.33 -21.43
CA ARG A 16 -0.27 35.49 -20.42
C ARG A 16 -0.19 33.99 -20.76
N LEU A 17 0.02 33.65 -22.03
CA LEU A 17 0.13 32.28 -22.52
C LEU A 17 1.22 31.43 -21.83
N PRO A 18 2.47 31.90 -21.65
CA PRO A 18 3.50 31.10 -20.97
C PRO A 18 3.18 30.87 -19.49
N ALA A 19 2.62 31.87 -18.80
CA ALA A 19 2.19 31.72 -17.41
C ALA A 19 1.05 30.70 -17.25
N LEU A 20 0.09 30.70 -18.17
CA LEU A 20 -0.99 29.71 -18.20
C LEU A 20 -0.44 28.29 -18.40
N LEU A 21 0.51 28.10 -19.32
CA LEU A 21 1.15 26.81 -19.57
C LEU A 21 1.93 26.30 -18.36
N THR A 22 2.67 27.17 -17.66
CA THR A 22 3.39 26.78 -16.43
C THR A 22 2.41 26.35 -15.34
N VAL A 23 1.30 27.07 -15.15
CA VAL A 23 0.26 26.70 -14.18
C VAL A 23 -0.39 25.37 -14.55
N LEU A 24 -0.71 25.15 -15.83
CA LEU A 24 -1.29 23.89 -16.30
C LEU A 24 -0.32 22.71 -16.12
N PHE A 25 0.96 22.90 -16.39
CA PHE A 25 1.98 21.86 -16.17
C PHE A 25 2.15 21.52 -14.70
N ALA A 26 2.21 22.53 -13.82
CA ALA A 26 2.25 22.33 -12.38
C ALA A 26 0.99 21.61 -11.86
N ALA A 27 -0.19 21.97 -12.37
CA ALA A 27 -1.44 21.30 -12.05
C ALA A 27 -1.45 19.84 -12.52
N ALA A 28 -0.93 19.56 -13.72
CA ALA A 28 -0.82 18.20 -14.24
C ALA A 28 0.11 17.32 -13.38
N ILE A 29 1.25 17.85 -12.94
CA ILE A 29 2.15 17.15 -12.00
C ILE A 29 1.41 16.87 -10.68
N LEU A 30 0.73 17.88 -10.12
CA LEU A 30 0.01 17.72 -8.85
C LEU A 30 -1.07 16.63 -8.96
N VAL A 31 -1.85 16.63 -10.04
CA VAL A 31 -2.86 15.60 -10.30
C VAL A 31 -2.19 14.23 -10.45
N GLY A 32 -1.11 14.11 -11.23
CA GLY A 32 -0.37 12.86 -11.40
C GLY A 32 0.16 12.29 -10.07
N VAL A 33 0.74 13.14 -9.23
CA VAL A 33 1.23 12.74 -7.89
C VAL A 33 0.09 12.29 -6.98
N THR A 34 -1.04 13.02 -6.95
CA THR A 34 -2.18 12.65 -6.09
C THR A 34 -2.86 11.35 -6.52
N LEU A 35 -2.94 11.07 -7.83
CA LEU A 35 -3.45 9.81 -8.34
C LEU A 35 -2.50 8.65 -8.01
N GLY A 36 -1.19 8.81 -8.28
CA GLY A 36 -0.21 7.78 -7.95
C GLY A 36 -0.13 7.46 -6.45
N ALA A 37 -0.26 8.47 -5.59
CA ALA A 37 -0.26 8.28 -4.14
C ALA A 37 -1.46 7.45 -3.64
N ARG A 38 -2.61 7.53 -4.30
CA ARG A 38 -3.81 6.75 -3.94
C ARG A 38 -3.64 5.27 -4.26
N ASP A 39 -3.10 4.95 -5.43
CA ASP A 39 -2.86 3.55 -5.84
C ASP A 39 -1.84 2.87 -4.92
N VAL A 40 -0.75 3.58 -4.58
CA VAL A 40 0.27 3.08 -3.64
C VAL A 40 -0.35 2.76 -2.27
N SER A 41 -1.29 3.55 -1.78
CA SER A 41 -1.93 3.32 -0.47
C SER A 41 -2.70 2.00 -0.44
N ASN A 42 -3.46 1.68 -1.50
CA ASN A 42 -4.24 0.45 -1.60
C ASN A 42 -3.33 -0.79 -1.75
N THR A 43 -2.31 -0.71 -2.61
CA THR A 43 -1.31 -1.77 -2.75
C THR A 43 -0.58 -2.04 -1.42
N THR A 44 -0.26 -0.97 -0.68
CA THR A 44 0.41 -1.09 0.63
C THR A 44 -0.43 -1.89 1.62
N ARG A 45 -1.75 -1.68 1.68
CA ARG A 45 -2.62 -2.45 2.60
C ARG A 45 -2.68 -3.93 2.26
N GLN A 46 -2.80 -4.25 0.98
CA GLN A 46 -2.80 -5.64 0.51
C GLN A 46 -1.47 -6.34 0.79
N GLU A 47 -0.35 -5.66 0.54
CA GLU A 47 0.98 -6.18 0.87
C GLU A 47 1.17 -6.36 2.38
N GLN A 48 0.66 -5.46 3.22
CA GLN A 48 0.70 -5.62 4.67
C GLN A 48 -0.08 -6.85 5.15
N LEU A 49 -1.28 -7.09 4.59
CA LEU A 49 -2.07 -8.29 4.89
C LEU A 49 -1.33 -9.56 4.44
N ALA A 50 -0.79 -9.56 3.23
CA ALA A 50 0.00 -10.68 2.71
C ALA A 50 1.25 -10.93 3.57
N ALA A 51 1.93 -9.87 4.03
CA ALA A 51 3.07 -9.97 4.92
C ALA A 51 2.68 -10.59 6.27
N ALA A 52 1.53 -10.20 6.84
CA ALA A 52 1.01 -10.79 8.08
C ALA A 52 0.75 -12.29 7.90
N GLN A 53 0.05 -12.70 6.83
CA GLN A 53 -0.19 -14.12 6.54
C GLN A 53 1.11 -14.91 6.32
N ARG A 54 2.08 -14.34 5.60
CA ARG A 54 3.41 -14.95 5.43
C ARG A 54 4.16 -15.09 6.76
N ALA A 55 4.04 -14.12 7.67
CA ALA A 55 4.65 -14.20 9.00
C ALA A 55 4.09 -15.37 9.81
N VAL A 56 2.76 -15.51 9.87
CA VAL A 56 2.12 -16.65 10.54
C VAL A 56 2.55 -17.97 9.92
N ARG A 57 2.48 -18.09 8.58
CA ARG A 57 2.89 -19.32 7.88
C ARG A 57 4.36 -19.68 8.15
N ARG A 58 5.26 -18.70 8.20
CA ARG A 58 6.67 -18.95 8.53
C ARG A 58 6.84 -19.48 9.94
N ALA A 59 6.17 -18.90 10.93
CA ALA A 59 6.22 -19.39 12.31
C ALA A 59 5.69 -20.83 12.43
N VAL A 60 4.58 -21.12 11.77
CA VAL A 60 3.99 -22.47 11.72
C VAL A 60 4.97 -23.50 11.13
N VAL A 61 5.59 -23.18 9.99
CA VAL A 61 6.58 -24.06 9.35
C VAL A 61 7.83 -24.20 10.22
N GLN A 62 8.26 -23.13 10.89
CA GLN A 62 9.39 -23.16 11.80
C GLN A 62 9.13 -24.10 12.98
N CYS A 63 7.92 -24.06 13.56
CA CYS A 63 7.50 -25.00 14.59
C CYS A 63 7.61 -26.45 14.13
N TYR A 64 7.11 -26.75 12.93
CA TYR A 64 7.22 -28.09 12.35
C TYR A 64 8.68 -28.51 12.12
N ALA A 65 9.52 -27.60 11.63
CA ALA A 65 10.92 -27.89 11.36
C ALA A 65 11.74 -28.17 12.64
N ILE A 66 11.37 -27.55 13.78
CA ILE A 66 12.09 -27.67 15.05
C ILE A 66 11.54 -28.80 15.91
N GLU A 67 10.21 -28.91 16.01
CA GLU A 67 9.53 -29.83 16.94
C GLU A 67 8.98 -31.09 16.25
N GLY A 68 8.98 -31.12 14.91
CA GLY A 68 8.42 -32.21 14.13
C GLY A 68 6.89 -32.21 14.04
N GLN A 69 6.23 -31.15 14.54
CA GLN A 69 4.77 -31.02 14.53
C GLN A 69 4.32 -29.56 14.33
N TYR A 70 3.16 -29.40 13.69
CA TYR A 70 2.49 -28.11 13.55
C TYR A 70 1.85 -27.69 14.88
N PRO A 71 1.77 -26.39 15.16
CA PRO A 71 1.24 -25.89 16.43
C PRO A 71 -0.26 -26.15 16.55
N SER A 72 -0.75 -26.35 17.78
CA SER A 72 -2.18 -26.52 18.06
C SER A 72 -3.00 -25.29 17.73
N ASP A 73 -2.42 -24.11 17.99
CA ASP A 73 -3.06 -22.81 17.88
C ASP A 73 -2.01 -21.71 17.67
N LEU A 74 -2.47 -20.50 17.40
CA LEU A 74 -1.58 -19.35 17.22
C LEU A 74 -0.95 -18.87 18.53
N GLU A 75 -1.56 -19.14 19.69
CA GLU A 75 -1.08 -18.67 21.00
C GLU A 75 0.22 -19.39 21.41
N TYR A 76 0.34 -20.66 21.02
CA TYR A 76 1.59 -21.41 21.10
C TYR A 76 2.73 -20.68 20.38
N LEU A 77 2.46 -20.17 19.17
CA LEU A 77 3.45 -19.42 18.38
C LEU A 77 3.75 -18.04 18.97
N GLN A 78 2.78 -17.38 19.60
CA GLN A 78 3.03 -16.12 20.30
C GLN A 78 4.00 -16.32 21.46
N THR A 79 3.83 -17.42 22.20
CA THR A 79 4.60 -17.72 23.41
C THR A 79 6.00 -18.27 23.12
N HIS A 80 6.14 -19.20 22.15
CA HIS A 80 7.38 -19.93 21.92
C HIS A 80 8.19 -19.42 20.72
N TYR A 81 7.54 -18.76 19.76
CA TYR A 81 8.17 -18.30 18.51
C TYR A 81 8.13 -16.77 18.36
N GLY A 82 7.62 -16.05 19.37
CA GLY A 82 7.54 -14.59 19.36
C GLY A 82 6.64 -14.04 18.26
N LEU A 83 5.63 -14.81 17.81
CA LEU A 83 4.69 -14.36 16.79
C LEU A 83 3.85 -13.19 17.34
N ILE A 84 3.98 -12.01 16.72
CA ILE A 84 3.19 -10.84 17.08
C ILE A 84 1.98 -10.78 16.15
N LEU A 85 0.78 -10.89 16.73
CA LEU A 85 -0.49 -10.76 16.02
C LEU A 85 -1.10 -9.39 16.29
N ASN A 86 -1.35 -8.63 15.23
CA ASN A 86 -2.05 -7.36 15.35
C ASN A 86 -3.56 -7.60 15.20
N ARG A 87 -4.20 -7.96 16.32
CA ARG A 87 -5.64 -8.29 16.36
C ARG A 87 -6.56 -7.07 16.18
N ASP A 88 -6.03 -5.86 16.33
CA ASP A 88 -6.77 -4.62 16.08
C ASP A 88 -6.94 -4.35 14.57
N LYS A 89 -5.98 -4.82 13.75
CA LYS A 89 -5.98 -4.62 12.29
C LYS A 89 -6.39 -5.85 11.49
N TYR A 90 -6.25 -7.04 12.06
CA TYR A 90 -6.43 -8.29 11.33
C TYR A 90 -7.16 -9.34 12.17
N VAL A 91 -8.01 -10.10 11.49
CA VAL A 91 -8.62 -11.33 11.98
C VAL A 91 -7.86 -12.51 11.39
N TYR A 92 -7.38 -13.39 12.26
CA TYR A 92 -6.59 -14.56 11.88
C TYR A 92 -7.48 -15.81 11.96
N HIS A 93 -7.75 -16.43 10.82
CA HIS A 93 -8.36 -17.74 10.75
C HIS A 93 -7.26 -18.80 10.74
N TYR A 94 -7.28 -19.65 11.76
CA TYR A 94 -6.34 -20.75 11.93
C TYR A 94 -7.12 -22.03 12.24
N ASN A 95 -6.97 -23.04 11.40
CA ASN A 95 -7.63 -24.33 11.59
C ASN A 95 -6.59 -25.46 11.49
N SER A 96 -6.43 -26.18 12.59
CA SER A 96 -5.55 -27.35 12.67
C SER A 96 -6.37 -28.63 12.75
N ILE A 97 -6.23 -29.49 11.75
CA ILE A 97 -6.92 -30.79 11.67
C ILE A 97 -6.06 -31.97 12.13
N GLY A 98 -4.82 -31.70 12.55
CA GLY A 98 -3.88 -32.70 13.05
C GLY A 98 -2.45 -32.16 13.11
N SER A 99 -1.65 -32.67 14.04
CA SER A 99 -0.28 -32.18 14.30
C SER A 99 0.70 -32.40 13.13
N ASN A 100 0.39 -33.31 12.20
CA ASN A 100 1.22 -33.60 11.03
C ASN A 100 0.67 -33.03 9.71
N LEU A 101 -0.45 -32.31 9.75
CA LEU A 101 -1.06 -31.71 8.58
C LEU A 101 -0.91 -30.19 8.63
N MET A 102 -0.51 -29.59 7.52
CA MET A 102 -0.37 -28.14 7.42
C MET A 102 -1.72 -27.48 7.78
N PRO A 103 -1.75 -26.61 8.79
CA PRO A 103 -2.98 -25.92 9.17
C PRO A 103 -3.42 -24.97 8.07
N GLU A 104 -4.72 -24.76 7.98
CA GLU A 104 -5.28 -23.71 7.14
C GLU A 104 -5.06 -22.35 7.81
N ILE A 105 -4.48 -21.41 7.06
CA ILE A 105 -4.11 -20.08 7.56
C ILE A 105 -4.62 -19.04 6.58
N SER A 106 -5.55 -18.21 7.05
CA SER A 106 -6.11 -17.09 6.29
C SER A 106 -6.15 -15.84 7.18
N VAL A 107 -5.78 -14.69 6.63
CA VAL A 107 -5.78 -13.42 7.35
C VAL A 107 -6.71 -12.44 6.66
N PHE A 108 -7.60 -11.83 7.41
CA PHE A 108 -8.58 -10.86 6.94
C PHE A 108 -8.34 -9.52 7.61
N PRO A 109 -8.65 -8.38 6.97
CA PRO A 109 -8.68 -7.11 7.67
C PRO A 109 -9.74 -7.15 8.79
N ALA A 110 -9.44 -6.58 9.95
CA ALA A 110 -10.45 -6.27 10.94
C ALA A 110 -11.24 -5.06 10.41
N GLU A 111 -12.56 -5.22 10.27
CA GLU A 111 -13.47 -4.18 9.76
C GLU A 111 -13.61 -3.02 10.74
#